data_AF-A0A1I2GCX0-F1
#
_entry.id   AF-A0A1I2GCX0-F1
#
_cell.length_a   1.000
_cell.length_b   1.000
_cell.length_c   1.000
_cell.angle_alpha   90.00
_cell.angle_beta   90.00
_cell.angle_gamma   90.00
#
_symmetry.space_group_name_H-M   'P 1'
#
loop_
_entity.id
_entity.type
_entity.pdbx_description
1 polymer ?
#
loop_
_entity_poly.entity_id
_entity_poly.type
_entity_poly.pdbx_seq_one_letter_code
_entity_poly.pdbx_strand_id
1 'polypeptide(L)'
;MLLEDGTLKKLSQGLYYYPKITAFGDSPPKEDQLVRSFLKDDRFLLTSPNTYNRLGIGTTQLYNKRTVYNHKRHGEFKLGTRIFDFRMKAHFPKQLTPEFLLVDLVNNLDALGEDKQLILKNVLDKAKNMNTKKLIKSISAYGSIKAKKVFEPLL
;
A
#
# COMPACT_ATOMS: atom_id res chain seq x y z
N MET A 1 -32.34 -11.58 15.74
CA MET A 1 -31.02 -10.91 15.71
C MET A 1 -30.38 -11.18 14.36
N LEU A 2 -29.97 -10.15 13.60
CA LEU A 2 -29.39 -10.29 12.25
C LEU A 2 -28.04 -11.06 12.19
N LEU A 3 -27.45 -11.38 13.36
CA LEU A 3 -26.24 -12.18 13.48
C LEU A 3 -26.50 -13.69 13.35
N GLU A 4 -27.68 -14.16 13.73
CA GLU A 4 -28.00 -15.60 13.80
C GLU A 4 -28.51 -16.15 12.46
N ASP A 5 -29.05 -15.30 11.60
CA ASP A 5 -29.65 -15.68 10.31
C ASP A 5 -28.67 -15.62 9.12
N GLY A 6 -27.35 -15.62 9.38
CA GLY A 6 -26.29 -15.61 8.35
C GLY A 6 -26.18 -14.33 7.51
N THR A 7 -26.99 -13.32 7.83
CA THR A 7 -27.14 -12.06 7.08
C THR A 7 -25.92 -11.14 7.24
N LEU A 8 -25.21 -11.21 8.38
CA LEU A 8 -24.02 -10.41 8.66
C LEU A 8 -22.86 -11.28 9.16
N LYS A 9 -21.72 -11.25 8.46
CA LYS A 9 -20.47 -11.89 8.89
C LYS A 9 -19.58 -10.89 9.63
N LYS A 10 -19.17 -11.23 10.86
CA LYS A 10 -18.23 -10.42 11.65
C LYS A 10 -16.81 -10.53 11.08
N LEU A 11 -16.15 -9.38 10.87
CA LEU A 11 -14.80 -9.29 10.29
C LEU A 11 -13.73 -8.89 11.31
N SER A 12 -14.11 -8.06 12.30
CA SER A 12 -13.32 -7.68 13.47
C SER A 12 -14.26 -7.06 14.53
N GLN A 13 -13.73 -6.61 15.67
CA GLN A 13 -14.57 -5.99 16.72
C GLN A 13 -15.25 -4.72 16.18
N GLY A 14 -16.58 -4.74 16.09
CA GLY A 14 -17.37 -3.62 15.57
C GLY A 14 -17.42 -3.51 14.04
N LEU A 15 -16.86 -4.47 13.29
CA LEU A 15 -16.88 -4.51 11.83
C LEU A 15 -17.67 -5.73 11.32
N TYR A 16 -18.70 -5.47 10.54
CA TYR A 16 -19.62 -6.48 10.00
C TYR A 16 -19.74 -6.34 8.48
N TYR A 17 -19.97 -7.46 7.80
CA TYR A 17 -20.10 -7.57 6.35
C TYR A 17 -21.41 -8.21 5.96
N TYR A 18 -22.13 -7.60 5.03
CA TYR A 18 -23.27 -8.22 4.37
C TYR A 18 -22.81 -8.84 3.04
N PRO A 19 -22.81 -10.18 2.90
CA PRO A 19 -22.34 -10.85 1.71
C PRO A 19 -23.23 -10.60 0.49
N LYS A 20 -22.60 -10.29 -0.65
CA LYS A 20 -23.26 -10.44 -1.95
C LYS A 20 -23.11 -11.89 -2.38
N ILE A 21 -24.24 -12.60 -2.45
CA ILE A 21 -24.31 -13.98 -2.92
C ILE A 21 -24.00 -13.98 -4.42
N THR A 22 -23.00 -14.74 -4.82
CA THR A 22 -22.68 -15.03 -6.23
C THR A 22 -22.91 -16.52 -6.50
N ALA A 23 -22.87 -16.94 -7.78
CA ALA A 23 -22.99 -18.36 -8.16
C ALA A 23 -21.94 -19.28 -7.50
N PHE A 24 -20.86 -18.70 -6.95
CA PHE A 24 -19.76 -19.40 -6.28
C PHE A 24 -19.75 -19.20 -4.75
N GLY A 25 -20.84 -18.70 -4.16
CA GLY A 25 -20.96 -18.36 -2.74
C GLY A 25 -20.77 -16.87 -2.45
N ASP A 26 -20.50 -16.54 -1.19
CA ASP A 26 -20.34 -15.16 -0.74
C ASP A 26 -19.09 -14.52 -1.34
N SER A 27 -19.26 -13.42 -2.09
CA SER A 27 -18.11 -12.63 -2.51
C SER A 27 -17.44 -12.02 -1.27
N PRO A 28 -16.10 -12.07 -1.13
CA PRO A 28 -15.45 -11.37 -0.04
C PRO A 28 -15.63 -9.85 -0.21
N PRO A 29 -15.74 -9.08 0.90
CA PRO A 29 -15.77 -7.63 0.83
C PRO A 29 -14.52 -7.11 0.12
N LYS A 30 -14.69 -6.09 -0.71
CA LYS A 30 -13.55 -5.43 -1.35
C LYS A 30 -12.64 -4.82 -0.28
N GLU A 31 -11.33 -4.92 -0.48
CA GLU A 31 -10.32 -4.48 0.51
C GLU A 31 -10.50 -3.00 0.88
N ASP A 32 -10.87 -2.14 -0.08
CA ASP A 32 -11.14 -0.73 0.16
C ASP A 32 -12.35 -0.50 1.07
N GLN A 33 -13.42 -1.30 0.93
CA GLN A 33 -14.61 -1.19 1.79
C GLN A 33 -14.32 -1.65 3.22
N LEU A 34 -13.53 -2.71 3.38
CA LEU A 34 -13.06 -3.19 4.69
C LEU A 34 -12.29 -2.10 5.42
N VAL A 35 -11.29 -1.54 4.74
CA VAL A 35 -10.38 -0.55 5.30
C VAL A 35 -11.10 0.76 5.59
N ARG A 36 -11.98 1.20 4.68
CA ARG A 36 -12.83 2.38 4.87
C ARG A 36 -13.69 2.26 6.13
N SER A 37 -14.36 1.12 6.28
CA SER A 37 -15.23 0.85 7.43
C SER A 37 -14.44 0.76 8.74
N PHE A 38 -13.26 0.13 8.70
CA PHE A 38 -12.37 0.01 9.85
C PHE A 38 -11.80 1.37 10.30
N LEU A 39 -11.36 2.21 9.37
CA LEU A 39 -10.84 3.55 9.66
C LEU A 39 -11.94 4.58 9.94
N LYS A 40 -13.17 4.30 9.52
CA LYS A 40 -14.25 5.29 9.39
C LYS A 40 -13.75 6.51 8.63
N ASP A 41 -13.04 6.28 7.53
CA ASP A 41 -12.36 7.30 6.72
C ASP A 41 -12.22 6.84 5.28
N ASP A 42 -12.27 7.79 4.36
CA ASP A 42 -12.10 7.61 2.94
C ASP A 42 -10.69 7.98 2.49
N ARG A 43 -9.94 8.68 3.34
CA ARG A 43 -8.57 9.13 3.07
C ARG A 43 -7.55 8.08 3.51
N PHE A 44 -7.33 7.10 2.65
CA PHE A 44 -6.27 6.11 2.79
C PHE A 44 -5.71 5.71 1.43
N LEU A 45 -4.53 5.11 1.42
CA LEU A 45 -3.91 4.55 0.22
C LEU A 45 -3.58 3.08 0.47
N LEU A 46 -4.20 2.20 -0.30
CA LEU A 46 -3.90 0.78 -0.31
C LEU A 46 -2.75 0.48 -1.26
N THR A 47 -1.77 -0.27 -0.77
CA THR A 47 -0.63 -0.74 -1.56
C THR A 47 -0.14 -2.09 -1.04
N SER A 48 0.85 -2.66 -1.71
CA SER A 48 1.61 -3.84 -1.28
C SER A 48 2.98 -3.82 -1.93
N PRO A 49 4.00 -4.50 -1.37
CA PRO A 49 5.30 -4.65 -2.02
C PRO A 49 5.21 -5.11 -3.49
N ASN A 50 4.27 -6.02 -3.80
CA ASN A 50 4.03 -6.52 -5.16
C ASN A 50 3.69 -5.41 -6.18
N THR A 51 3.23 -4.25 -5.72
CA THR A 51 2.87 -3.12 -6.58
C THR A 51 4.11 -2.52 -7.24
N TYR A 52 5.29 -2.68 -6.63
CA TYR A 52 6.56 -2.21 -7.20
C TYR A 52 6.92 -2.93 -8.50
N ASN A 53 6.41 -4.14 -8.73
CA ASN A 53 6.66 -4.90 -9.96
C ASN A 53 6.20 -4.12 -11.21
N ARG A 54 5.21 -3.23 -11.07
CA ARG A 54 4.73 -2.32 -12.12
C ARG A 54 5.80 -1.34 -12.61
N LEU A 55 6.87 -1.12 -11.84
CA LEU A 55 7.97 -0.24 -12.21
C LEU A 55 8.98 -0.92 -13.15
N GLY A 56 8.99 -2.27 -13.21
CA GLY A 56 9.92 -3.03 -14.06
C GLY A 56 11.37 -2.96 -13.60
N ILE A 57 11.61 -2.91 -12.28
CA ILE A 57 12.92 -2.67 -11.66
C ILE A 57 13.51 -3.93 -11.00
N GLY A 58 12.99 -5.09 -11.37
CA GLY A 58 13.50 -6.39 -10.88
C GLY A 58 12.93 -6.87 -9.55
N THR A 59 11.87 -6.25 -9.02
CA THR A 59 11.12 -6.85 -7.90
C THR A 59 10.29 -8.02 -8.42
N THR A 60 10.50 -9.21 -7.87
CA THR A 60 9.86 -10.47 -8.32
C THR A 60 9.24 -11.25 -7.18
N GLN A 61 9.66 -11.00 -5.94
CA GLN A 61 9.10 -11.67 -4.77
C GLN A 61 7.63 -11.32 -4.56
N LEU A 62 6.81 -12.34 -4.28
CA LEU A 62 5.39 -12.19 -3.95
C LEU A 62 5.19 -12.15 -2.44
N TYR A 63 4.48 -11.12 -1.98
CA TYR A 63 4.18 -10.86 -0.58
C TYR A 63 2.68 -11.01 -0.34
N ASN A 64 2.30 -11.79 0.68
CA ASN A 64 0.93 -11.87 1.17
C ASN A 64 0.66 -10.80 2.25
N LYS A 65 1.01 -9.54 1.95
CA LYS A 65 0.90 -8.41 2.88
C LYS A 65 0.27 -7.21 2.18
N ARG A 66 -0.72 -6.60 2.84
CA ARG A 66 -1.32 -5.32 2.44
C ARG A 66 -0.86 -4.22 3.35
N THR A 67 -0.52 -3.07 2.77
CA THR A 67 -0.13 -1.87 3.51
C THR A 67 -1.19 -0.79 3.31
N VAL A 68 -1.59 -0.13 4.40
CA VAL A 68 -2.58 0.94 4.39
C VAL A 68 -1.95 2.23 4.92
N TYR A 69 -1.63 3.16 4.03
CA TYR A 69 -1.27 4.52 4.45
C TYR A 69 -2.51 5.30 4.83
N ASN A 70 -2.51 5.84 6.03
CA ASN A 70 -3.67 6.52 6.61
C ASN A 70 -3.22 7.55 7.66
N HIS A 71 -4.17 8.26 8.26
CA HIS A 71 -3.89 9.28 9.29
C HIS A 71 -4.42 8.91 10.69
N LYS A 72 -5.05 7.75 10.87
CA LYS A 72 -5.85 7.42 12.07
C LYS A 72 -5.34 6.25 12.90
N ARG A 73 -4.69 5.26 12.29
CA ARG A 73 -4.32 3.98 12.91
C ARG A 73 -2.95 3.52 12.43
N HIS A 74 -2.19 2.97 13.36
CA HIS A 74 -0.92 2.32 13.11
C HIS A 74 -0.95 0.90 13.70
N GLY A 75 -0.30 -0.05 13.05
CA GLY A 75 -0.18 -1.45 13.50
C GLY A 75 -0.79 -2.46 12.53
N GLU A 76 -0.60 -3.74 12.84
CA GLU A 76 -1.14 -4.83 12.03
C GLU A 76 -2.52 -5.26 12.54
N PHE A 77 -3.49 -5.34 11.63
CA PHE A 77 -4.86 -5.72 11.93
C PHE A 77 -5.34 -6.79 10.96
N LYS A 78 -6.01 -7.81 11.49
CA LYS A 78 -6.71 -8.82 10.67
C LYS A 78 -8.12 -8.32 10.36
N LEU A 79 -8.43 -8.13 9.08
CA LEU A 79 -9.76 -7.78 8.60
C LEU A 79 -10.27 -8.91 7.70
N GLY A 80 -11.25 -9.68 8.19
CA GLY A 80 -11.66 -10.92 7.55
C GLY A 80 -10.53 -11.95 7.58
N THR A 81 -10.11 -12.45 6.41
CA THR A 81 -9.04 -13.46 6.28
C THR A 81 -7.65 -12.89 6.01
N ARG A 82 -7.52 -11.56 5.86
CA ARG A 82 -6.27 -10.91 5.46
C ARG A 82 -5.67 -10.07 6.60
N ILE A 83 -4.35 -9.98 6.63
CA ILE A 83 -3.59 -9.11 7.52
C ILE A 83 -3.23 -7.83 6.76
N PHE A 84 -3.51 -6.70 7.39
CA PHE A 84 -3.22 -5.36 6.89
C PHE A 84 -2.26 -4.65 7.86
N ASP A 85 -1.16 -4.11 7.32
CA ASP A 85 -0.23 -3.26 8.04
C ASP A 85 -0.64 -1.79 7.82
N PHE A 86 -1.28 -1.22 8.83
CA PHE A 86 -1.67 0.17 8.84
C PHE A 86 -0.48 1.02 9.25
N ARG A 87 -0.09 1.96 8.40
CA ARG A 87 0.99 2.90 8.69
C ARG A 87 0.49 4.32 8.63
N MET A 88 0.59 5.01 9.76
CA MET A 88 0.37 6.45 9.82
C MET A 88 1.45 7.19 9.04
N LYS A 89 1.02 7.98 8.06
CA LYS A 89 1.87 8.86 7.26
C LYS A 89 1.29 10.25 7.28
N ALA A 90 2.12 11.28 7.47
CA ALA A 90 1.66 12.67 7.42
C ALA A 90 1.10 13.02 6.04
N HIS A 91 1.72 12.50 4.97
CA HIS A 91 1.34 12.74 3.59
C HIS A 91 1.48 11.47 2.75
N PHE A 92 0.52 11.26 1.85
CA PHE A 92 0.50 10.25 0.80
C PHE A 92 -0.43 10.73 -0.33
N PRO A 93 -0.24 10.31 -1.58
CA PRO A 93 -1.10 10.73 -2.68
C PRO A 93 -2.48 10.05 -2.61
N LYS A 94 -3.49 10.65 -3.27
CA LYS A 94 -4.84 10.06 -3.37
C LYS A 94 -4.86 8.77 -4.19
N GLN A 95 -3.92 8.60 -5.12
CA GLN A 95 -3.81 7.46 -6.00
C GLN A 95 -2.34 7.09 -6.21
N LEU A 96 -2.08 5.83 -6.52
CA LEU A 96 -0.74 5.36 -6.81
C LEU A 96 -0.26 5.90 -8.17
N THR A 97 0.78 6.71 -8.12
CA THR A 97 1.52 7.16 -9.31
C THR A 97 2.85 6.43 -9.41
N PRO A 98 3.41 6.21 -10.62
CA PRO A 98 4.74 5.64 -10.78
C PRO A 98 5.81 6.35 -9.95
N GLU A 99 5.79 7.69 -9.91
CA GLU A 99 6.78 8.50 -9.19
C GLU A 99 6.69 8.27 -7.68
N PHE A 100 5.47 8.24 -7.14
CA PHE A 100 5.24 7.87 -5.75
C PHE A 100 5.72 6.45 -5.45
N LEU A 101 5.40 5.47 -6.30
CA LEU A 101 5.80 4.07 -6.10
C LEU A 101 7.33 3.92 -6.05
N LEU A 102 8.06 4.66 -6.88
CA LEU A 102 9.51 4.63 -6.88
C LEU A 102 10.09 5.19 -5.57
N VAL A 103 9.55 6.32 -5.09
CA VAL A 103 9.95 6.91 -3.81
C VAL A 103 9.57 6.01 -2.63
N ASP A 104 8.37 5.44 -2.67
CA ASP A 104 7.83 4.55 -1.65
C ASP A 104 8.64 3.26 -1.56
N LEU A 105 9.09 2.71 -2.68
CA LEU A 105 10.00 1.58 -2.67
C LEU A 105 11.27 1.89 -1.88
N VAL A 106 11.93 3.02 -2.16
CA VAL A 106 13.18 3.37 -1.45
C VAL A 106 12.92 3.59 0.04
N ASN A 107 11.78 4.19 0.39
CA ASN A 107 11.35 4.34 1.78
C ASN A 107 11.18 3.00 2.51
N ASN A 108 10.79 1.95 1.79
CA ASN A 108 10.47 0.63 2.34
C ASN A 108 11.48 -0.45 1.94
N LEU A 109 12.63 -0.08 1.39
CA LEU A 109 13.61 -1.01 0.81
C LEU A 109 14.07 -2.07 1.81
N ASP A 110 14.16 -1.71 3.09
CA ASP A 110 14.61 -2.62 4.15
C ASP A 110 13.59 -3.74 4.47
N ALA A 111 12.34 -3.58 4.03
CA ALA A 111 11.29 -4.60 4.18
C ALA A 111 11.17 -5.52 2.96
N LEU A 112 11.99 -5.31 1.92
CA LEU A 112 12.05 -6.18 0.74
C LEU A 112 13.12 -7.25 0.94
N GLY A 113 12.85 -8.48 0.50
CA GLY A 113 13.81 -9.58 0.46
C GLY A 113 14.72 -9.57 -0.78
N GLU A 114 14.59 -8.56 -1.64
CA GLU A 114 15.42 -8.37 -2.84
C GLU A 114 16.83 -7.84 -2.49
N ASP A 115 17.79 -8.01 -3.40
CA ASP A 115 19.12 -7.38 -3.27
C ASP A 115 18.99 -5.85 -3.29
N LYS A 116 19.30 -5.23 -2.14
CA LYS A 116 19.15 -3.79 -1.94
C LYS A 116 20.02 -2.96 -2.89
N GLN A 117 21.23 -3.40 -3.19
CA GLN A 117 22.15 -2.66 -4.06
C GLN A 117 21.68 -2.72 -5.51
N LEU A 118 21.28 -3.91 -5.97
CA LEU A 118 20.72 -4.10 -7.30
C LEU A 118 19.45 -3.27 -7.50
N ILE A 119 18.55 -3.31 -6.51
CA ILE A 119 17.31 -2.53 -6.57
C ILE A 119 17.59 -1.03 -6.58
N LEU A 120 18.53 -0.52 -5.78
CA LEU A 120 18.89 0.90 -5.80
C LEU A 120 19.46 1.33 -7.16
N LYS A 121 20.31 0.51 -7.78
CA LYS A 121 20.80 0.78 -9.14
C LYS A 121 19.64 0.88 -10.13
N ASN A 122 18.74 -0.10 -10.13
CA ASN A 122 17.58 -0.12 -11.02
C ASN A 122 16.62 1.03 -10.78
N VAL A 123 16.46 1.46 -9.53
CA VAL A 123 15.67 2.64 -9.15
C VAL A 123 16.24 3.91 -9.77
N LEU A 124 17.56 4.12 -9.68
CA LEU A 124 18.22 5.29 -10.27
C LEU A 124 18.15 5.28 -11.80
N ASP A 125 18.35 4.11 -12.43
CA ASP A 125 18.21 3.97 -13.87
C ASP A 125 16.77 4.18 -14.34
N LYS A 126 15.78 3.71 -13.57
CA LYS A 126 14.37 3.98 -13.84
C LYS A 126 14.07 5.48 -13.74
N ALA A 127 14.57 6.15 -12.70
CA ALA A 127 14.31 7.56 -12.45
C ALA A 127 14.74 8.47 -13.61
N LYS A 128 15.86 8.16 -14.28
CA LYS A 128 16.34 8.89 -15.47
C LYS A 128 15.33 8.94 -16.62
N ASN A 129 14.44 7.95 -16.69
CA ASN A 129 13.44 7.81 -17.75
C ASN A 129 12.03 8.27 -17.32
N MET A 130 11.90 8.86 -16.13
CA MET A 130 10.61 9.35 -15.61
C MET A 130 10.43 10.84 -15.83
N ASN A 131 9.22 11.34 -15.60
CA ASN A 131 8.97 12.77 -15.58
C ASN A 131 9.66 13.41 -14.37
N THR A 132 10.80 14.08 -14.59
CA THR A 132 11.64 14.68 -13.55
C THR A 132 10.86 15.62 -12.64
N LYS A 133 10.01 16.49 -13.18
CA LYS A 133 9.21 17.45 -12.39
C LYS A 133 8.27 16.73 -11.41
N LYS A 134 7.59 15.67 -11.87
CA LYS A 134 6.70 14.87 -11.02
C LYS A 134 7.50 14.07 -9.97
N LEU A 135 8.67 13.55 -10.36
CA LEU A 135 9.51 12.77 -9.46
C LEU A 135 10.08 13.64 -8.33
N ILE A 136 10.64 14.81 -8.65
CA ILE A 136 11.12 15.80 -7.65
C ILE A 136 10.00 16.14 -6.67
N LYS A 137 8.78 16.41 -7.18
CA LYS A 137 7.61 16.69 -6.33
C LYS A 137 7.28 15.53 -5.40
N SER A 138 7.31 14.30 -5.91
CA SER A 138 7.08 13.08 -5.11
C SER A 138 8.17 12.85 -4.06
N ILE A 139 9.45 13.07 -4.39
CA ILE A 139 10.58 12.96 -3.46
C ILE A 139 10.42 13.97 -2.31
N SER A 140 10.12 15.23 -2.65
CA SER A 140 9.96 16.28 -1.65
C SER A 140 8.79 15.99 -0.69
N ALA A 141 7.64 15.58 -1.24
CA ALA A 141 6.41 15.35 -0.49
C ALA A 141 6.39 14.05 0.31
N TYR A 142 7.01 12.97 -0.20
CA TYR A 142 6.82 11.61 0.34
C TYR A 142 8.12 10.88 0.67
N GLY A 143 9.28 11.43 0.29
CA GLY A 143 10.58 10.82 0.57
C GLY A 143 10.97 10.93 2.03
N SER A 144 11.38 9.81 2.63
CA SER A 144 12.15 9.79 3.87
C SER A 144 13.53 10.44 3.67
N ILE A 145 14.24 10.73 4.76
CA ILE A 145 15.62 11.26 4.68
C ILE A 145 16.51 10.33 3.84
N LYS A 146 16.38 9.01 4.03
CA LYS A 146 17.11 8.01 3.23
C LYS A 146 16.76 8.10 1.75
N ALA A 147 15.48 8.16 1.41
CA ALA A 147 15.06 8.27 0.01
C ALA A 147 15.54 9.56 -0.63
N LYS A 148 15.45 10.70 0.08
CA LYS A 148 15.94 11.99 -0.42
C LYS A 148 17.44 11.94 -0.76
N LYS A 149 18.26 11.32 0.10
CA LYS A 149 19.70 11.11 -0.17
C LYS A 149 19.95 10.22 -1.38
N VAL A 150 19.17 9.15 -1.55
CA VAL A 150 19.30 8.25 -2.72
C VAL A 150 19.02 9.00 -4.02
N PHE A 151 18.00 9.87 -4.04
CA PHE A 151 17.62 10.62 -5.24
C PHE A 151 18.35 11.95 -5.41
N GLU A 152 19.20 12.37 -4.47
CA GLU A 152 19.94 13.64 -4.52
C GLU A 152 20.72 13.85 -5.83
N PRO A 153 21.37 12.84 -6.44
CA PRO A 153 22.06 13.01 -7.74
C PRO A 153 21.12 13.31 -8.93
N LEU A 154 19.80 13.25 -8.74
CA LEU A 154 18.78 13.46 -9.77
C LEU A 154 17.96 14.74 -9.55
N LEU A 155 18.22 15.45 -8.43
CA LEU A 155 17.61 16.74 -8.07
C LEU A 155 18.46 17.89 -8.59
#